data_AF-A0A1F5DQS2-F1
#
_entry.id   AF-A0A1F5DQS2-F1
#
_cell.length_a   1.000
_cell.length_b   1.000
_cell.length_c   1.000
_cell.angle_alpha   90.00
_cell.angle_beta   90.00
_cell.angle_gamma   90.00
#
_symmetry.space_group_name_H-M   'P 1'
#
loop_
_entity.id
_entity.type
_entity.pdbx_description
1 polymer ?
#
loop_
_entity_poly.entity_id
_entity_poly.type
_entity_poly.pdbx_seq_one_letter_code
_entity_poly.pdbx_strand_id
1 'polypeptide(L)'
;MNPTELREFLHDPFVASRVKVENLMLVGLGLRSCSQTTIPAELPSGPSMGEEIDARFKPSLEKLRAIQDQKTKIKEIGDIRKGMATAFDEIVEGSSEYKSLSTWAKKLGLRVNQVEVRPTVHEFYLYKEKETLKELQRLMQERGKLRVEAVKKPDPSRGQLQFAYPEEFNGAWIRRMGRLLGYPDCCIDRYAMDREQGVNAEARAAVQLKELPTNPDPHVYIASYFFPCSPACEKAKAKGELYYQRLSELLPEAGEAYEVILVENLDRVRRQPEIINEYLSRLRGV
;
A
#
# COMPACT_ATOMS: atom_id res chain seq x y z
N MET A 1 -18.13 -3.73 18.23
CA MET A 1 -18.86 -4.77 17.46
C MET A 1 -18.98 -6.00 18.33
N ASN A 2 -20.10 -6.69 18.24
CA ASN A 2 -20.28 -7.97 18.94
C ASN A 2 -19.59 -9.12 18.16
N PRO A 3 -19.43 -10.32 18.75
CA PRO A 3 -18.79 -11.45 18.07
C PRO A 3 -19.46 -11.90 16.77
N THR A 4 -20.79 -11.75 16.65
CA THR A 4 -21.52 -12.10 15.43
C THR A 4 -21.15 -11.17 14.28
N GLU A 5 -21.17 -9.86 14.51
CA GLU A 5 -20.76 -8.86 13.52
C GLU A 5 -19.29 -9.03 13.09
N LEU A 6 -18.41 -9.44 14.01
CA LEU A 6 -17.01 -9.73 13.71
C LEU A 6 -16.86 -10.94 12.78
N ARG A 7 -17.66 -12.00 12.98
CA ARG A 7 -17.68 -13.15 12.06
C ARG A 7 -18.23 -12.76 10.69
N GLU A 8 -19.33 -12.00 10.64
CA GLU A 8 -19.87 -11.46 9.38
C GLU A 8 -18.79 -10.67 8.63
N PHE A 9 -18.06 -9.82 9.35
CA PHE A 9 -16.95 -9.06 8.79
C PHE A 9 -15.85 -9.97 8.23
N LEU A 10 -15.40 -10.97 8.97
CA LEU A 10 -14.38 -11.91 8.50
C LEU A 10 -14.82 -12.67 7.24
N HIS A 11 -16.12 -12.93 7.08
CA HIS A 11 -16.67 -13.65 5.93
C HIS A 11 -17.13 -12.75 4.77
N ASP A 12 -17.11 -11.42 4.89
CA ASP A 12 -17.56 -10.53 3.83
C ASP A 12 -16.67 -10.64 2.57
N PRO A 13 -17.15 -11.15 1.42
CA PRO A 13 -16.32 -11.36 0.23
C PRO A 13 -15.86 -10.05 -0.42
N PHE A 14 -16.48 -8.92 -0.10
CA PHE A 14 -16.18 -7.61 -0.70
C PHE A 14 -14.96 -6.92 -0.09
N VAL A 15 -14.37 -7.49 0.97
CA VAL A 15 -13.11 -7.01 1.56
C VAL A 15 -12.09 -8.15 1.57
N ALA A 16 -10.90 -7.92 1.02
CA ALA A 16 -9.83 -8.93 1.02
C ALA A 16 -9.40 -9.29 2.46
N SER A 17 -9.11 -10.56 2.72
CA SER A 17 -8.75 -11.07 4.05
C SER A 17 -7.61 -10.28 4.71
N ARG A 18 -6.55 -9.97 3.95
CA ARG A 18 -5.45 -9.12 4.42
C ARG A 18 -5.90 -7.71 4.82
N VAL A 19 -6.78 -7.08 4.06
CA VAL A 19 -7.31 -5.74 4.38
C VAL A 19 -8.19 -5.80 5.63
N LYS A 20 -8.95 -6.89 5.80
CA LYS A 20 -9.75 -7.08 7.02
C LYS A 20 -8.86 -7.12 8.26
N VAL A 21 -7.84 -7.96 8.24
CA VAL A 21 -7.00 -8.18 9.42
C VAL A 21 -5.98 -7.05 9.59
N GLU A 22 -5.08 -6.86 8.62
CA GLU A 22 -3.92 -5.97 8.75
C GLU A 22 -4.27 -4.48 8.81
N ASN A 23 -5.34 -4.08 8.11
CA ASN A 23 -5.69 -2.67 7.92
C ASN A 23 -6.89 -2.24 8.77
N LEU A 24 -7.93 -3.08 8.86
CA LEU A 24 -9.13 -2.73 9.62
C LEU A 24 -9.03 -3.20 11.09
N MET A 25 -8.77 -4.48 11.36
CA MET A 25 -8.77 -5.01 12.74
C MET A 25 -7.59 -4.51 13.57
N LEU A 26 -6.36 -4.57 13.04
CA LEU A 26 -5.20 -4.11 13.81
C LEU A 26 -5.30 -2.63 14.19
N VAL A 27 -5.82 -1.78 13.30
CA VAL A 27 -6.07 -0.37 13.62
C VAL A 27 -7.25 -0.22 14.57
N GLY A 28 -8.34 -0.97 14.35
CA GLY A 28 -9.53 -1.00 15.22
C GLY A 28 -9.21 -1.37 16.66
N LEU A 29 -8.26 -2.28 16.86
CA LEU A 29 -7.74 -2.72 18.15
C LEU A 29 -6.68 -1.78 18.75
N GLY A 30 -6.24 -0.75 18.03
CA GLY A 30 -5.19 0.17 18.47
C GLY A 30 -3.79 -0.45 18.45
N LEU A 31 -3.61 -1.59 17.78
CA LEU A 31 -2.30 -2.24 17.61
C LEU A 31 -1.44 -1.52 16.58
N ARG A 32 -2.08 -0.76 15.69
CA ARG A 32 -1.46 0.16 14.73
C ARG A 32 -2.17 1.51 14.78
N SER A 33 -1.41 2.61 14.69
CA SER A 33 -1.98 3.97 14.68
C SER A 33 -2.68 4.30 13.36
N CYS A 34 -2.17 3.75 12.25
CA CYS A 34 -2.67 3.93 10.90
C CYS A 34 -2.38 2.67 10.06
N SER A 35 -3.18 2.46 9.03
CA SER A 35 -2.86 1.57 7.91
C SER A 35 -3.14 2.25 6.58
N GLN A 36 -2.67 1.64 5.49
CA GLN A 36 -2.90 2.09 4.13
C GLN A 36 -3.43 0.92 3.30
N THR A 37 -4.48 1.17 2.54
CA THR A 37 -4.97 0.29 1.47
C THR A 37 -4.88 1.04 0.14
N THR A 38 -4.27 0.46 -0.89
CA THR A 38 -4.17 1.04 -2.23
C THR A 38 -5.33 0.57 -3.08
N ILE A 39 -6.21 1.47 -3.50
CA ILE A 39 -7.38 1.16 -4.32
C ILE A 39 -7.16 1.61 -5.77
N PRO A 40 -7.54 0.79 -6.77
CA PRO A 40 -8.32 -0.45 -6.63
C PRO A 40 -7.46 -1.69 -6.36
N ALA A 41 -6.12 -1.59 -6.41
CA ALA A 41 -5.20 -2.73 -6.42
C ALA A 41 -5.38 -3.75 -5.28
N GLU A 42 -5.89 -3.33 -4.12
CA GLU A 42 -6.11 -4.18 -2.96
C GLU A 42 -7.59 -4.52 -2.70
N LEU A 43 -8.49 -4.13 -3.61
CA LEU A 43 -9.87 -4.62 -3.64
C LEU A 43 -9.91 -6.02 -4.28
N PRO A 44 -10.88 -6.89 -3.90
CA PRO A 44 -11.03 -8.23 -4.49
C PRO A 44 -11.04 -8.24 -6.02
N SER A 45 -11.82 -7.33 -6.62
CA SER A 45 -11.95 -7.17 -8.08
C SER A 45 -11.03 -6.08 -8.64
N GLY A 46 -9.99 -5.71 -7.91
CA GLY A 46 -9.08 -4.61 -8.24
C GLY A 46 -8.43 -4.69 -9.62
N PRO A 47 -7.87 -5.85 -10.02
CA PRO A 47 -7.29 -6.02 -11.35
C PRO A 47 -8.29 -5.76 -12.49
N SER A 48 -9.52 -6.31 -12.41
CA SER A 48 -10.52 -6.13 -13.46
C SER A 48 -11.02 -4.69 -13.54
N MET A 49 -11.16 -4.00 -12.40
CA MET A 49 -11.49 -2.57 -12.38
C MET A 49 -10.41 -1.73 -13.09
N GLY A 50 -9.14 -2.05 -12.86
CA GLY A 50 -8.02 -1.40 -13.53
C GLY A 50 -8.03 -1.63 -15.04
N GLU A 51 -8.23 -2.87 -15.47
CA GLU A 51 -8.34 -3.25 -16.90
C GLU A 51 -9.49 -2.54 -17.60
N GLU A 52 -10.65 -2.40 -16.94
CA GLU A 52 -11.81 -1.68 -17.48
C GLU A 52 -11.50 -0.19 -17.71
N ILE A 53 -10.86 0.46 -16.74
CA ILE A 53 -10.43 1.85 -16.88
C ILE A 53 -9.40 1.98 -18.02
N ASP A 54 -8.39 1.11 -18.04
CA ASP A 54 -7.34 1.15 -19.08
C ASP A 54 -7.94 0.96 -20.49
N ALA A 55 -8.90 0.05 -20.65
CA ALA A 55 -9.59 -0.18 -21.91
C ALA A 55 -10.36 1.07 -22.38
N ARG A 56 -11.01 1.80 -21.47
CA ARG A 56 -11.75 3.04 -21.77
C ARG A 56 -10.84 4.16 -22.30
N PHE A 57 -9.59 4.23 -21.83
CA PHE A 57 -8.67 5.32 -22.18
C PHE A 57 -7.57 4.95 -23.18
N LYS A 58 -7.39 3.67 -23.51
CA LYS A 58 -6.42 3.21 -24.50
C LYS A 58 -6.47 4.01 -25.82
N PRO A 59 -7.64 4.26 -26.46
CA PRO A 59 -7.68 5.03 -27.71
C PRO A 59 -7.21 6.48 -27.54
N SER A 60 -7.51 7.12 -26.40
CA SER A 60 -7.09 8.50 -26.11
C SER A 60 -5.60 8.58 -25.85
N LEU A 61 -5.03 7.60 -25.15
CA LEU A 61 -3.59 7.50 -24.92
C LEU A 61 -2.80 7.27 -26.22
N GLU A 62 -3.32 6.46 -27.14
CA GLU A 62 -2.73 6.26 -28.47
C GLU A 62 -2.74 7.56 -29.30
N LYS A 63 -3.87 8.28 -29.31
CA LYS A 63 -3.96 9.60 -29.95
C LYS A 63 -2.98 10.60 -29.37
N LEU A 64 -2.83 10.63 -28.03
CA LEU A 64 -1.93 11.53 -27.34
C LEU A 64 -0.46 11.38 -27.80
N ARG A 65 -0.03 10.15 -28.14
CA ARG A 65 1.33 9.89 -28.64
C ARG A 65 1.58 10.53 -30.01
N ALA A 66 0.54 10.70 -30.83
CA ALA A 66 0.64 11.30 -32.16
C ALA A 66 0.63 12.85 -32.14
N ILE A 67 0.26 13.49 -31.03
CA ILE A 67 0.20 14.95 -30.93
C ILE A 67 1.62 15.53 -30.82
N GLN A 68 2.02 16.34 -31.81
CA GLN A 68 3.29 17.06 -31.83
C GLN A 68 3.21 18.43 -31.13
N ASP A 69 2.09 19.14 -31.25
CA ASP A 69 1.92 20.45 -30.61
C ASP A 69 1.85 20.33 -29.08
N GLN A 70 2.78 20.99 -28.40
CA GLN A 70 2.94 20.86 -26.96
C GLN A 70 1.76 21.44 -26.17
N LYS A 71 1.14 22.54 -26.63
CA LYS A 71 -0.01 23.14 -25.94
C LYS A 71 -1.23 22.24 -26.03
N THR A 72 -1.51 21.71 -27.22
CA THR A 72 -2.58 20.74 -27.46
C THR A 72 -2.34 19.47 -26.66
N LYS A 73 -1.09 18.98 -26.62
CA LYS A 73 -0.72 17.79 -25.84
C LYS A 73 -0.97 17.97 -24.34
N ILE A 74 -0.61 19.13 -23.77
CA ILE A 74 -0.86 19.44 -22.36
C ILE A 74 -2.36 19.47 -22.06
N LYS A 75 -3.15 20.10 -22.94
CA LYS A 75 -4.61 20.15 -22.78
C LYS A 75 -5.21 18.73 -22.81
N GLU A 76 -4.83 17.93 -23.80
CA GLU A 76 -5.30 16.55 -23.96
C GLU A 76 -4.92 15.68 -22.75
N ILE A 77 -3.70 15.83 -22.19
CA ILE A 77 -3.30 15.17 -20.93
C ILE A 77 -4.25 15.56 -19.80
N GLY A 78 -4.61 16.85 -19.69
CA GLY A 78 -5.55 17.34 -18.69
C GLY A 78 -6.92 16.70 -18.83
N ASP A 79 -7.46 16.63 -20.05
CA ASP A 79 -8.76 16.04 -20.35
C ASP A 79 -8.77 14.52 -20.09
N ILE A 80 -7.73 13.80 -20.49
CA ILE A 80 -7.56 12.36 -20.20
C ILE A 80 -7.50 12.12 -18.69
N ARG A 81 -6.71 12.90 -17.95
CA ARG A 81 -6.60 12.77 -16.49
C ARG A 81 -7.94 12.98 -15.79
N LYS A 82 -8.69 13.99 -16.21
CA LYS A 82 -10.03 14.25 -15.66
C LYS A 82 -10.98 13.10 -15.97
N GLY A 83 -10.96 12.60 -17.21
CA GLY A 83 -11.76 11.45 -17.61
C GLY A 83 -11.42 10.20 -16.80
N MET A 84 -10.14 9.93 -16.57
CA MET A 84 -9.67 8.80 -15.76
C MET A 84 -10.15 8.90 -14.32
N ALA A 85 -10.09 10.08 -13.71
CA ALA A 85 -10.62 10.30 -12.36
C ALA A 85 -12.13 10.03 -12.30
N THR A 86 -12.90 10.53 -13.26
CA THR A 86 -14.34 10.24 -13.35
C THR A 86 -14.63 8.75 -13.51
N ALA A 87 -13.85 8.05 -14.35
CA ALA A 87 -14.01 6.60 -14.51
C ALA A 87 -13.65 5.84 -13.23
N PHE A 88 -12.65 6.30 -12.48
CA PHE A 88 -12.32 5.75 -11.18
C PHE A 88 -13.49 5.92 -10.18
N ASP A 89 -14.08 7.11 -10.11
CA ASP A 89 -15.24 7.36 -9.24
C ASP A 89 -16.42 6.43 -9.60
N GLU A 90 -16.68 6.24 -10.89
CA GLU A 90 -17.76 5.38 -11.40
C GLU A 90 -17.52 3.89 -11.11
N ILE A 91 -16.34 3.38 -11.48
CA ILE A 91 -16.02 1.94 -11.48
C ILE A 91 -15.56 1.49 -10.09
N VAL A 92 -14.67 2.25 -9.45
CA VAL A 92 -14.03 1.88 -8.19
C VAL A 92 -14.86 2.37 -7.01
N GLU A 93 -15.13 3.67 -6.90
CA GLU A 93 -15.89 4.21 -5.74
C GLU A 93 -17.37 3.83 -5.79
N GLY A 94 -17.90 3.63 -7.00
CA GLY A 94 -19.24 3.09 -7.22
C GLY A 94 -19.40 1.61 -6.84
N SER A 95 -18.31 0.85 -6.71
CA SER A 95 -18.32 -0.59 -6.47
C SER A 95 -18.85 -1.01 -5.10
N SER A 96 -19.32 -2.25 -5.00
CA SER A 96 -19.74 -2.87 -3.74
C SER A 96 -18.54 -3.07 -2.80
N GLU A 97 -17.38 -3.39 -3.35
CA GLU A 97 -16.10 -3.56 -2.65
C GLU A 97 -15.69 -2.28 -1.90
N TYR A 98 -15.71 -1.13 -2.58
CA TYR A 98 -15.38 0.15 -1.97
C TYR A 98 -16.38 0.54 -0.87
N LYS A 99 -17.68 0.35 -1.14
CA LYS A 99 -18.76 0.63 -0.19
C LYS A 99 -18.67 -0.26 1.05
N SER A 100 -18.35 -1.55 0.88
CA SER A 100 -18.14 -2.47 1.99
C SER A 100 -16.93 -2.08 2.83
N LEU A 101 -15.78 -1.78 2.20
CA LEU A 101 -14.58 -1.29 2.91
C LEU A 101 -14.88 -0.07 3.77
N SER A 102 -15.56 0.93 3.21
CA SER A 102 -15.95 2.15 3.92
C SER A 102 -16.95 1.88 5.07
N THR A 103 -17.90 0.97 4.83
CA THR A 103 -18.90 0.58 5.84
C THR A 103 -18.24 -0.12 7.03
N TRP A 104 -17.33 -1.05 6.78
CA TRP A 104 -16.62 -1.76 7.86
C TRP A 104 -15.65 -0.85 8.60
N ALA A 105 -14.96 0.06 7.92
CA ALA A 105 -14.17 1.09 8.58
C ALA A 105 -15.02 1.87 9.59
N LYS A 106 -16.20 2.34 9.17
CA LYS A 106 -17.14 3.04 10.06
C LYS A 106 -17.63 2.17 11.23
N LYS A 107 -18.02 0.92 10.97
CA LYS A 107 -18.49 -0.02 12.01
C LYS A 107 -17.41 -0.33 13.07
N LEU A 108 -16.14 -0.34 12.66
CA LEU A 108 -14.98 -0.50 13.55
C LEU A 108 -14.57 0.81 14.27
N GLY A 109 -15.32 1.90 14.06
CA GLY A 109 -15.01 3.21 14.65
C GLY A 109 -13.77 3.87 14.05
N LEU A 110 -13.40 3.49 12.83
CA LEU A 110 -12.28 4.06 12.10
C LEU A 110 -12.74 5.26 11.27
N ARG A 111 -11.79 6.16 11.05
CA ARG A 111 -11.87 7.27 10.12
C ARG A 111 -11.08 6.91 8.87
N VAL A 112 -11.48 7.48 7.75
CA VAL A 112 -10.84 7.30 6.45
C VAL A 112 -10.28 8.66 6.01
N ASN A 113 -9.06 8.66 5.48
CA ASN A 113 -8.53 9.76 4.69
C ASN A 113 -8.03 9.20 3.36
N GLN A 114 -8.75 9.53 2.29
CA GLN A 114 -8.40 9.10 0.94
C GLN A 114 -7.50 10.15 0.29
N VAL A 115 -6.41 9.68 -0.33
CA VAL A 115 -5.45 10.53 -1.02
C VAL A 115 -5.32 10.07 -2.46
N GLU A 116 -5.61 10.96 -3.41
CA GLU A 116 -5.33 10.71 -4.82
C GLU A 116 -3.81 10.71 -5.05
N VAL A 117 -3.25 9.57 -5.44
CA VAL A 117 -1.83 9.46 -5.84
C VAL A 117 -1.70 9.65 -7.34
N ARG A 118 -2.65 9.09 -8.08
CA ARG A 118 -2.86 9.17 -9.53
C ARG A 118 -4.37 9.16 -9.79
N PRO A 119 -4.84 9.62 -10.97
CA PRO A 119 -6.27 9.63 -11.29
C PRO A 119 -6.99 8.27 -11.17
N THR A 120 -6.24 7.17 -11.22
CA THR A 120 -6.78 5.80 -11.14
C THR A 120 -6.26 5.02 -9.93
N VAL A 121 -5.50 5.66 -9.04
CA VAL A 121 -4.90 5.02 -7.87
C VAL A 121 -4.99 5.95 -6.67
N HIS A 122 -5.83 5.57 -5.71
CA HIS A 122 -5.99 6.29 -4.45
C HIS A 122 -5.45 5.46 -3.29
N GLU A 123 -4.91 6.14 -2.29
CA GLU A 123 -4.48 5.54 -1.02
C GLU A 123 -5.55 5.81 0.04
N PHE A 124 -6.07 4.74 0.63
CA PHE A 124 -7.07 4.73 1.68
C PHE A 124 -6.39 4.58 3.03
N TYR A 125 -6.24 5.68 3.77
CA TYR A 125 -5.64 5.66 5.10
C TYR A 125 -6.71 5.48 6.18
N LEU A 126 -6.57 4.44 7.00
CA LEU A 126 -7.49 4.08 8.08
C LEU A 126 -6.84 4.39 9.43
N TYR A 127 -7.55 5.08 10.31
CA TYR A 127 -7.04 5.51 11.63
C TYR A 127 -8.17 5.78 12.62
N LYS A 128 -7.88 5.79 13.93
CA LYS A 128 -8.85 6.18 14.99
C LYS A 128 -8.67 7.62 15.44
N GLU A 129 -7.42 7.97 15.73
CA GLU A 129 -7.07 9.20 16.46
C GLU A 129 -6.94 10.43 15.55
N LYS A 130 -7.41 11.58 16.04
CA LYS A 130 -7.29 12.86 15.30
C LYS A 130 -5.83 13.32 15.12
N GLU A 131 -4.94 12.95 16.05
CA GLU A 131 -3.51 13.27 15.92
C GLU A 131 -2.87 12.52 14.75
N THR A 132 -3.31 11.29 14.47
CA THR A 132 -2.90 10.54 13.27
C THR A 132 -3.23 11.30 12.00
N LEU A 133 -4.43 11.90 11.91
CA LEU A 133 -4.83 12.72 10.76
C LEU A 133 -3.92 13.94 10.56
N LYS A 134 -3.59 14.66 11.65
CA LYS A 134 -2.72 15.84 11.55
C LYS A 134 -1.34 15.46 11.01
N GLU A 135 -0.78 14.36 11.49
CA GLU A 135 0.53 13.90 11.01
C GLU A 135 0.46 13.39 9.57
N LEU A 136 -0.60 12.65 9.22
CA LEU A 136 -0.83 12.20 7.85
C LEU A 136 -0.94 13.38 6.88
N GLN A 137 -1.71 14.42 7.22
CA GLN A 137 -1.85 15.62 6.40
C GLN A 137 -0.51 16.33 6.19
N ARG A 138 0.33 16.43 7.23
CA ARG A 138 1.69 16.99 7.11
C ARG A 138 2.55 16.15 6.16
N LEU A 139 2.51 14.82 6.27
CA LEU A 139 3.24 13.92 5.38
C LEU A 139 2.78 14.02 3.93
N MET A 140 1.47 14.18 3.68
CA MET A 140 0.94 14.36 2.33
C MET A 140 1.32 15.71 1.72
N GLN A 141 1.33 16.78 2.54
CA GLN A 141 1.83 18.09 2.10
C GLN A 141 3.32 18.04 1.75
N GLU A 142 4.12 17.36 2.56
CA GLU A 142 5.56 17.17 2.32
C GLU A 142 5.81 16.34 1.07
N ARG A 143 5.07 15.25 0.87
CA ARG A 143 5.07 14.46 -0.38
C ARG A 143 4.82 15.35 -1.60
N GLY A 144 3.82 16.23 -1.53
CA GLY A 144 3.54 17.20 -2.58
C GLY A 144 4.71 18.14 -2.88
N LYS A 145 5.39 18.65 -1.84
CA LYS A 145 6.59 19.49 -1.98
C LYS A 145 7.73 18.74 -2.66
N LEU A 146 8.02 17.51 -2.22
CA LEU A 146 9.07 16.67 -2.80
C LEU A 146 8.82 16.39 -4.29
N ARG A 147 7.56 16.12 -4.68
CA ARG A 147 7.17 15.94 -6.08
C ARG A 147 7.35 17.21 -6.91
N VAL A 148 6.98 18.38 -6.39
CA VAL A 148 7.20 19.67 -7.08
C VAL A 148 8.69 19.95 -7.24
N GLU A 149 9.50 19.66 -6.23
CA GLU A 149 10.95 19.83 -6.28
C GLU A 149 11.61 18.92 -7.33
N ALA A 150 11.21 17.64 -7.39
CA ALA A 150 11.72 16.69 -8.38
C ALA A 150 11.44 17.13 -9.82
N VAL A 151 10.26 17.71 -10.08
CA VAL A 151 9.91 18.25 -11.40
C VAL A 151 10.70 19.53 -11.73
N LYS A 152 10.91 20.41 -10.74
CA LYS A 152 11.67 21.67 -10.93
C LYS A 152 13.16 21.45 -11.14
N LYS A 153 13.72 20.41 -10.51
CA LYS A 153 15.15 20.06 -10.58
C LYS A 153 15.27 18.60 -11.02
N PRO A 154 14.94 18.28 -12.29
CA PRO A 154 15.10 16.94 -12.80
C PRO A 154 16.57 16.58 -12.77
N ASP A 155 16.88 15.46 -12.10
CA ASP A 155 18.23 14.92 -12.05
C ASP A 155 18.26 13.67 -12.94
N PRO A 156 18.88 13.75 -14.15
CA PRO A 156 18.91 12.63 -15.09
C PRO A 156 19.67 11.42 -14.56
N SER A 157 20.52 11.59 -13.53
CA SER A 157 21.23 10.49 -12.89
C SER A 157 20.33 9.68 -11.95
N ARG A 158 19.20 10.25 -11.54
CA ARG A 158 18.18 9.56 -10.74
C ARG A 158 17.29 8.75 -11.67
N GLY A 159 17.17 7.46 -11.38
CA GLY A 159 16.31 6.56 -12.15
C GLY A 159 14.86 7.03 -12.19
N GLN A 160 14.11 6.62 -13.22
CA GLN A 160 12.71 7.05 -13.45
C GLN A 160 11.79 6.89 -12.22
N LEU A 161 12.03 5.85 -11.40
CA LEU A 161 11.26 5.61 -10.19
C LEU A 161 11.44 6.72 -9.13
N GLN A 162 12.66 7.22 -8.94
CA GLN A 162 12.96 8.31 -8.01
C GLN A 162 12.34 9.63 -8.47
N PHE A 163 12.22 9.82 -9.78
CA PHE A 163 11.53 10.98 -10.34
C PHE A 163 10.00 10.89 -10.12
N ALA A 164 9.43 9.69 -10.29
CA ALA A 164 7.98 9.48 -10.12
C ALA A 164 7.55 9.49 -8.65
N TYR A 165 8.39 9.01 -7.74
CA TYR A 165 8.10 8.84 -6.31
C TYR A 165 9.26 9.33 -5.43
N PRO A 166 9.62 10.62 -5.49
CA PRO A 166 10.77 11.14 -4.74
C PRO A 166 10.64 10.97 -3.22
N GLU A 167 9.41 10.92 -2.70
CA GLU A 167 9.13 10.66 -1.29
C GLU A 167 9.63 9.30 -0.81
N GLU A 168 9.65 8.28 -1.68
CA GLU A 168 10.11 6.92 -1.35
C GLU A 168 11.63 6.81 -1.24
N PHE A 169 12.35 7.92 -1.47
CA PHE A 169 13.80 8.03 -1.34
C PHE A 169 14.20 9.14 -0.35
N ASN A 170 13.23 9.78 0.29
CA ASN A 170 13.47 10.74 1.36
C ASN A 170 13.38 10.02 2.71
N GLY A 171 14.53 9.70 3.33
CA GLY A 171 14.50 8.92 4.55
C GLY A 171 13.86 9.63 5.75
N ALA A 172 13.80 10.96 5.80
CA ALA A 172 13.06 11.66 6.85
C ALA A 172 11.55 11.41 6.73
N TRP A 173 11.02 11.50 5.50
CA TRP A 173 9.63 11.19 5.19
C TRP A 173 9.31 9.72 5.46
N ILE A 174 10.15 8.79 4.96
CA ILE A 174 10.00 7.35 5.18
C ILE A 174 9.94 7.03 6.68
N ARG A 175 10.86 7.61 7.48
CA ARG A 175 10.91 7.36 8.92
C ARG A 175 9.63 7.78 9.62
N ARG A 176 9.08 8.93 9.26
CA ARG A 176 7.81 9.43 9.84
C ARG A 176 6.61 8.61 9.37
N MET A 177 6.55 8.27 8.08
CA MET A 177 5.47 7.43 7.53
C MET A 177 5.48 6.03 8.15
N GLY A 178 6.65 5.39 8.25
CA GLY A 178 6.78 4.06 8.86
C GLY A 178 6.33 4.02 10.33
N ARG A 179 6.67 5.07 11.10
CA ARG A 179 6.19 5.21 12.49
C ARG A 179 4.68 5.40 12.56
N LEU A 180 4.11 6.21 11.66
CA LEU A 180 2.66 6.41 11.57
C LEU A 180 1.92 5.10 11.27
N LEU A 181 2.50 4.27 10.38
CA LEU A 181 1.98 2.94 10.03
C LEU A 181 2.21 1.87 11.12
N GLY A 182 2.91 2.22 12.20
CA GLY A 182 3.12 1.37 13.37
C GLY A 182 4.21 0.32 13.22
N TYR A 183 5.17 0.49 12.31
CA TYR A 183 6.28 -0.45 12.13
C TYR A 183 7.38 -0.29 13.21
N PRO A 184 8.22 -1.31 13.46
CA PRO A 184 9.35 -1.19 14.39
C PRO A 184 10.40 -0.17 13.90
N ASP A 185 10.92 0.68 14.79
CA ASP A 185 11.92 1.70 14.45
C ASP A 185 13.15 1.13 13.73
N CYS A 186 13.68 -0.02 14.17
CA CYS A 186 14.86 -0.62 13.51
C CYS A 186 14.58 -1.08 12.07
N CYS A 187 13.34 -1.50 11.77
CA CYS A 187 12.93 -1.87 10.43
C CYS A 187 12.73 -0.63 9.56
N ILE A 188 12.13 0.42 10.14
CA ILE A 188 11.95 1.72 9.49
C ILE A 188 13.30 2.34 9.14
N ASP A 189 14.23 2.38 10.09
CA ASP A 189 15.55 2.97 9.87
C ASP A 189 16.34 2.19 8.83
N ARG A 190 16.28 0.85 8.86
CA ARG A 190 16.92 0.04 7.83
C ARG A 190 16.33 0.29 6.45
N TYR A 191 15.00 0.33 6.33
CA TYR A 191 14.33 0.59 5.06
C TYR A 191 14.68 1.98 4.51
N ALA A 192 14.70 3.00 5.37
CA ALA A 192 15.09 4.35 4.99
C ALA A 192 16.55 4.41 4.52
N MET A 193 17.48 3.75 5.24
CA MET A 193 18.88 3.66 4.84
C MET A 193 19.06 2.95 3.50
N ASP A 194 18.37 1.82 3.29
CA ASP A 194 18.44 1.09 2.02
C ASP A 194 18.04 2.03 0.86
N ARG A 195 16.92 2.74 0.99
CA ARG A 195 16.43 3.67 -0.04
C ARG A 195 17.37 4.86 -0.26
N GLU A 196 17.92 5.45 0.82
CA GLU A 196 18.89 6.56 0.75
C GLU A 196 20.20 6.15 0.03
N GLN A 197 20.60 4.88 0.15
CA GLN A 197 21.80 4.31 -0.47
C GLN A 197 21.55 3.71 -1.87
N GLY A 198 20.31 3.79 -2.38
CA GLY A 198 19.94 3.17 -3.65
C GLY A 198 19.87 1.64 -3.59
N VAL A 199 19.88 1.05 -2.40
CA VAL A 199 19.66 -0.39 -2.18
C VAL A 199 18.17 -0.69 -2.30
N ASN A 200 17.83 -1.68 -3.11
CA ASN A 200 16.46 -2.16 -3.24
C ASN A 200 16.12 -3.02 -2.00
N ALA A 201 15.26 -2.49 -1.12
CA ALA A 201 14.90 -3.13 0.15
C ALA A 201 14.17 -4.47 -0.05
N GLU A 202 13.36 -4.57 -1.11
CA GLU A 202 12.64 -5.77 -1.51
C GLU A 202 13.62 -6.89 -1.90
N ALA A 203 14.62 -6.56 -2.73
CA ALA A 203 15.68 -7.47 -3.16
C ALA A 203 16.55 -7.90 -1.98
N ARG A 204 16.94 -6.97 -1.09
CA ARG A 204 17.67 -7.30 0.14
C ARG A 204 16.90 -8.34 0.95
N ALA A 205 15.64 -8.06 1.26
CA ALA A 205 14.85 -8.93 2.11
C ALA A 205 14.64 -10.32 1.49
N ALA A 206 14.46 -10.38 0.17
CA ALA A 206 14.37 -11.64 -0.57
C ALA A 206 15.70 -12.44 -0.54
N VAL A 207 16.84 -11.77 -0.72
CA VAL A 207 18.17 -12.42 -0.63
C VAL A 207 18.41 -12.98 0.77
N GLN A 208 18.14 -12.18 1.82
CA GLN A 208 18.26 -12.63 3.21
C GLN A 208 17.42 -13.89 3.49
N LEU A 209 16.23 -14.00 2.89
CA LEU A 209 15.40 -15.20 3.01
C LEU A 209 15.96 -16.40 2.25
N LYS A 210 16.57 -16.19 1.08
CA LYS A 210 17.17 -17.26 0.25
C LYS A 210 18.43 -17.85 0.90
N GLU A 211 19.15 -17.05 1.68
CA GLU A 211 20.40 -17.46 2.36
C GLU A 211 20.17 -18.23 3.67
N LEU A 212 18.94 -18.26 4.19
CA LEU A 212 18.64 -18.99 5.42
C LEU A 212 18.55 -20.50 5.19
N PRO A 213 19.08 -21.32 6.12
CA PRO A 213 18.97 -22.78 6.05
C PRO A 213 17.56 -23.30 6.33
N THR A 214 16.73 -22.50 7.00
CA THR A 214 15.36 -22.84 7.39
C THR A 214 14.45 -21.62 7.25
N ASN A 215 13.14 -21.84 7.14
CA ASN A 215 12.20 -20.74 7.11
C ASN A 215 12.22 -19.99 8.44
N PRO A 216 12.31 -18.65 8.42
CA PRO A 216 12.19 -17.87 9.65
C PRO A 216 10.75 -17.91 10.16
N ASP A 217 10.58 -17.44 11.39
CA ASP A 217 9.28 -17.27 12.01
C ASP A 217 8.41 -16.27 11.20
N PRO A 218 7.21 -16.68 10.72
CA PRO A 218 6.31 -15.80 9.98
C PRO A 218 5.89 -14.54 10.74
N HIS A 219 5.92 -14.55 12.09
CA HIS A 219 5.57 -13.38 12.91
C HIS A 219 6.51 -12.17 12.70
N VAL A 220 7.63 -12.35 12.02
CA VAL A 220 8.50 -11.24 11.60
C VAL A 220 7.87 -10.43 10.45
N TYR A 221 6.92 -10.99 9.69
CA TYR A 221 6.34 -10.44 8.46
C TYR A 221 4.93 -9.89 8.69
N ILE A 222 4.84 -8.93 9.60
CA ILE A 222 3.59 -8.46 10.26
C ILE A 222 2.55 -7.73 9.38
N ALA A 223 2.89 -7.41 8.13
CA ALA A 223 1.99 -6.73 7.20
C ALA A 223 2.42 -6.91 5.74
N SER A 224 1.48 -6.78 4.82
CA SER A 224 1.76 -6.69 3.39
C SER A 224 2.72 -5.53 3.10
N TYR A 225 3.68 -5.76 2.19
CA TYR A 225 4.70 -4.78 1.78
C TYR A 225 5.57 -4.22 2.93
N PHE A 226 5.63 -4.92 4.07
CA PHE A 226 6.59 -4.66 5.12
C PHE A 226 7.85 -5.53 4.93
N PHE A 227 9.02 -4.90 4.93
CA PHE A 227 10.32 -5.55 4.74
C PHE A 227 11.16 -5.41 6.02
N PRO A 228 11.25 -6.45 6.87
CA PRO A 228 11.95 -6.35 8.15
C PRO A 228 13.45 -6.07 7.93
N CYS A 229 14.11 -5.48 8.94
CA CYS A 229 15.56 -5.22 8.87
C CYS A 229 16.41 -6.50 8.82
N SER A 230 15.86 -7.61 9.29
CA SER A 230 16.43 -8.96 9.29
C SER A 230 15.30 -9.97 9.39
N PRO A 231 15.42 -11.18 8.82
CA PRO A 231 14.46 -12.26 9.00
C PRO A 231 14.34 -12.77 10.46
N ALA A 232 15.24 -12.34 11.35
CA ALA A 232 15.19 -12.62 12.80
C ALA A 232 14.98 -11.33 13.61
N CYS A 233 14.22 -10.36 13.09
CA CYS A 233 13.99 -9.10 13.80
C CYS A 233 13.06 -9.32 15.01
N GLU A 234 13.64 -9.34 16.22
CA GLU A 234 12.92 -9.52 17.48
C GLU A 234 11.79 -8.50 17.70
N LYS A 235 11.99 -7.23 17.33
CA LYS A 235 10.95 -6.20 17.48
C LYS A 235 9.76 -6.41 16.53
N ALA A 236 10.02 -6.95 15.34
CA ALA A 236 8.95 -7.29 14.40
C ALA A 236 8.21 -8.54 14.88
N LYS A 237 8.96 -9.59 15.26
CA LYS A 237 8.41 -10.83 15.85
C LYS A 237 7.51 -10.55 17.05
N ALA A 238 7.99 -9.79 18.03
CA ALA A 238 7.20 -9.46 19.22
C ALA A 238 5.92 -8.70 18.89
N LYS A 239 5.93 -7.83 17.86
CA LYS A 239 4.70 -7.19 17.36
C LYS A 239 3.78 -8.21 16.69
N GLY A 240 4.32 -9.10 15.87
CA GLY A 240 3.54 -10.16 15.21
C GLY A 240 2.85 -11.06 16.24
N GLU A 241 3.57 -11.56 17.22
CA GLU A 241 3.04 -12.40 18.31
C GLU A 241 1.97 -11.67 19.11
N LEU A 242 2.20 -10.38 19.44
CA LEU A 242 1.20 -9.54 20.09
C LEU A 242 -0.05 -9.41 19.22
N TYR A 243 0.08 -9.19 17.91
CA TYR A 243 -1.06 -9.05 17.02
C TYR A 243 -1.87 -10.34 16.97
N TYR A 244 -1.20 -11.48 16.82
CA TYR A 244 -1.84 -12.79 16.86
C TYR A 244 -2.61 -12.99 18.17
N GLN A 245 -1.95 -12.82 19.32
CA GLN A 245 -2.56 -13.00 20.63
C GLN A 245 -3.82 -12.14 20.78
N ARG A 246 -3.75 -10.85 20.43
CA ARG A 246 -4.85 -9.91 20.60
C ARG A 246 -6.00 -10.16 19.62
N LEU A 247 -5.72 -10.69 18.44
CA LEU A 247 -6.75 -11.13 17.49
C LEU A 247 -7.42 -12.42 17.99
N SER A 248 -6.66 -13.41 18.45
CA SER A 248 -7.18 -14.66 19.01
C SER A 248 -8.05 -14.45 20.26
N GLU A 249 -7.66 -13.51 21.13
CA GLU A 249 -8.46 -13.10 22.29
C GLU A 249 -9.77 -12.41 21.90
N LEU A 250 -9.79 -11.67 20.78
CA LEU A 250 -10.99 -11.02 20.26
C LEU A 250 -11.94 -12.05 19.63
N LEU A 251 -11.41 -12.90 18.76
CA LEU A 251 -12.12 -13.93 18.01
C LEU A 251 -11.08 -14.96 17.49
N PRO A 252 -11.10 -16.23 17.93
CA PRO A 252 -10.09 -17.21 17.53
C PRO A 252 -9.88 -17.33 16.01
N GLU A 253 -10.96 -17.28 15.23
CA GLU A 253 -10.91 -17.33 13.77
C GLU A 253 -10.13 -16.14 13.15
N ALA A 254 -10.05 -14.99 13.85
CA ALA A 254 -9.24 -13.85 13.42
C ALA A 254 -7.74 -14.08 13.61
N GLY A 255 -7.36 -14.78 14.69
CA GLY A 255 -5.98 -15.19 14.93
C GLY A 255 -5.50 -16.19 13.87
N GLU A 256 -6.32 -17.20 13.57
CA GLU A 256 -6.06 -18.18 12.51
C GLU A 256 -5.92 -17.49 11.13
N ALA A 257 -6.81 -16.57 10.79
CA ALA A 257 -6.71 -15.79 9.56
C ALA A 257 -5.42 -14.98 9.49
N TYR A 258 -4.96 -14.42 10.62
CA TYR A 258 -3.71 -13.68 10.68
C TYR A 258 -2.48 -14.57 10.48
N GLU A 259 -2.44 -15.77 11.04
CA GLU A 259 -1.33 -16.71 10.80
C GLU A 259 -1.18 -17.06 9.32
N VAL A 260 -2.30 -17.29 8.61
CA VAL A 260 -2.27 -17.52 7.16
C VAL A 260 -1.67 -16.31 6.44
N ILE A 261 -2.09 -15.10 6.80
CA ILE A 261 -1.58 -13.85 6.22
C ILE A 261 -0.08 -13.66 6.50
N LEU A 262 0.42 -13.99 7.70
CA LEU A 262 1.84 -13.92 8.03
C LEU A 262 2.69 -14.82 7.11
N VAL A 263 2.21 -16.04 6.84
CA VAL A 263 2.86 -16.97 5.91
C VAL A 263 2.83 -16.44 4.47
N GLU A 264 1.70 -15.89 4.03
CA GLU A 264 1.57 -15.25 2.72
C GLU A 264 2.51 -14.04 2.57
N ASN A 265 2.66 -13.22 3.61
CA ASN A 265 3.57 -12.08 3.62
C ASN A 265 5.02 -12.53 3.52
N LEU A 266 5.41 -13.56 4.27
CA LEU A 266 6.73 -14.17 4.18
C LEU A 266 7.01 -14.67 2.75
N ASP A 267 6.06 -15.39 2.14
CA ASP A 267 6.23 -15.88 0.76
C ASP A 267 6.29 -14.74 -0.26
N ARG A 268 5.47 -13.70 -0.08
CA ARG A 268 5.49 -12.50 -0.92
C ARG A 268 6.86 -11.82 -0.88
N VAL A 269 7.45 -11.63 0.31
CA VAL A 269 8.78 -11.04 0.41
C VAL A 269 9.83 -11.90 -0.31
N ARG A 270 9.75 -13.23 -0.18
CA ARG A 270 10.65 -14.16 -0.88
C ARG A 270 10.57 -14.01 -2.41
N ARG A 271 9.37 -13.81 -2.93
CA ARG A 271 9.05 -13.76 -4.37
C ARG A 271 8.97 -12.34 -4.96
N GLN A 272 9.20 -11.32 -4.15
CA GLN A 272 9.00 -9.93 -4.56
C GLN A 272 9.84 -9.53 -5.79
N PRO A 273 11.12 -9.95 -5.91
CA PRO A 273 11.90 -9.67 -7.11
C PRO A 273 11.30 -10.28 -8.38
N GLU A 274 10.78 -11.50 -8.29
CA GLU A 274 10.14 -12.20 -9.41
C GLU A 274 8.85 -11.49 -9.82
N ILE A 275 8.01 -11.09 -8.86
CA ILE A 275 6.78 -10.32 -9.10
C ILE A 275 7.09 -8.99 -9.79
N ILE A 276 8.13 -8.27 -9.35
CA ILE A 276 8.56 -7.01 -9.98
C ILE A 276 9.00 -7.26 -11.43
N ASN A 277 9.76 -8.32 -11.68
CA ASN A 277 10.23 -8.67 -13.03
C ASN A 277 9.07 -9.07 -13.96
N GLU A 278 8.08 -9.82 -13.47
CA GLU A 278 6.86 -10.15 -14.22
C GLU A 278 6.06 -8.89 -14.58
N TYR A 279 5.95 -7.94 -13.66
CA TYR A 279 5.29 -6.67 -13.93
C TYR A 279 6.04 -5.83 -14.98
N LEU A 280 7.36 -5.72 -14.84
CA LEU A 280 8.21 -4.98 -15.79
C LEU A 280 8.22 -5.63 -17.18
N SER A 281 8.15 -6.95 -17.29
CA SER A 281 8.11 -7.63 -18.58
C SER A 281 6.78 -7.39 -19.30
N ARG A 282 5.65 -7.39 -18.58
CA ARG A 282 4.34 -7.00 -19.12
C ARG A 282 4.34 -5.57 -19.65
N LEU A 283 4.98 -4.64 -18.96
CA LEU A 283 5.09 -3.25 -19.41
C LEU A 283 5.99 -3.06 -20.65
N ARG A 284 6.93 -3.98 -20.91
CA ARG A 284 7.83 -3.93 -22.08
C ARG A 284 7.26 -4.67 -23.30
N GLY A 285 6.29 -5.55 -23.10
CA GLY A 285 5.60 -6.30 -24.17
C GLY A 285 4.39 -5.60 -24.78
N VAL A 286 4.18 -4.32 -24.45
CA VAL A 286 3.10 -3.44 -24.96
C VAL A 286 3.68 -2.30 -25.76
#